data_AF-A0A454CWA2-F1
#
_entry.id   AF-A0A454CWA2-F1
#
_cell.length_a   1.000
_cell.length_b   1.000
_cell.length_c   1.000
_cell.angle_alpha   90.00
_cell.angle_beta   90.00
_cell.angle_gamma   90.00
#
_symmetry.space_group_name_H-M   'P 1'
#
loop_
_entity.id
_entity.type
_entity.pdbx_description
1 polymer ?
#
loop_
_entity_poly.entity_id
_entity_poly.type
_entity_poly.pdbx_seq_one_letter_code
_entity_poly.pdbx_strand_id
1 'polypeptide(L)' 'EALDNPEETWFEAIIKPVESLQDDESWVIWSVRDVTKTHLLEKRLKELSETDELTGVMNRRAFLTSL' A
#
# COMPACT_ATOMS: atom_id res chain seq x y z
N GLU A 1 -5.41 8.80 -15.96
CA GLU A 1 -6.33 9.75 -15.28
C GLU A 1 -6.47 9.45 -13.78
N ALA A 2 -7.22 8.43 -13.32
CA ALA A 2 -7.36 8.17 -11.88
C ALA A 2 -6.07 7.70 -11.15
N LEU A 3 -5.07 7.21 -11.89
CA LEU A 3 -3.76 6.81 -11.34
C LEU A 3 -2.73 7.95 -11.30
N ASP A 4 -2.96 9.05 -12.02
CA ASP A 4 -1.97 10.12 -12.21
C ASP A 4 -2.11 11.26 -11.18
N ASN A 5 -3.27 11.38 -10.54
CA ASN A 5 -3.50 12.35 -9.46
C ASN A 5 -4.53 11.80 -8.46
N PRO A 6 -4.14 10.84 -7.61
CA PRO A 6 -5.04 10.19 -6.67
C PRO A 6 -5.43 11.12 -5.52
N GLU A 7 -6.66 11.01 -5.03
CA GLU A 7 -7.13 11.76 -3.85
C GLU A 7 -6.39 11.37 -2.56
N GLU A 8 -5.86 10.15 -2.52
CA GLU A 8 -5.11 9.60 -1.39
C GLU A 8 -3.73 9.11 -1.84
N THR A 9 -2.70 9.44 -1.07
CA THR A 9 -1.30 9.10 -1.35
C THR A 9 -0.76 8.21 -0.24
N TRP A 10 -0.06 7.14 -0.63
CA TRP A 10 0.50 6.14 0.28
C TRP A 10 2.02 6.19 0.26
N PHE A 11 2.62 6.28 1.45
CA PHE A 11 4.05 6.32 1.62
C PHE A 11 4.51 5.25 2.61
N GLU A 12 5.58 4.55 2.26
CA GLU A 12 6.33 3.72 3.20
C GLU A 12 7.45 4.56 3.80
N ALA A 13 7.45 4.68 5.12
CA ALA A 13 8.49 5.36 5.86
C ALA A 13 9.29 4.36 6.70
N ILE A 14 10.62 4.39 6.55
CA ILE A 14 11.55 3.66 7.39
C ILE A 14 12.32 4.69 8.21
N ILE A 15 12.17 4.62 9.53
CA ILE A 15 12.89 5.48 10.48
C ILE A 15 13.83 4.58 11.28
N LYS A 16 15.12 4.89 11.24
CA LYS A 16 16.15 4.14 11.97
C LYS A 16 16.97 5.08 12.84
N PRO A 17 17.22 4.73 14.11
CA PRO A 17 18.16 5.48 14.93
C PRO A 17 19.57 5.33 14.36
N VAL A 18 20.38 6.37 14.51
CA VAL A 18 21.81 6.32 14.23
C VAL A 18 22.54 6.25 15.55
N GLU A 19 23.30 5.18 15.75
CA GLU A 19 24.18 5.07 16.90
C GLU A 19 25.33 6.07 16.77
N SER A 20 25.36 7.06 17.66
CA SER A 20 26.45 8.02 17.77
C SER A 20 27.56 7.42 18.62
N LEU A 21 28.79 7.44 18.11
CA LEU A 21 29.98 6.95 18.83
C LEU A 21 30.61 8.02 19.73
N GLN A 22 30.23 9.30 19.59
CA GLN A 22 30.95 10.41 20.23
C GLN A 22 30.09 11.56 20.78
N ASP A 23 28.78 11.58 20.55
CA ASP A 23 27.94 12.72 20.94
C ASP A 23 26.61 12.27 21.59
N ASP A 24 26.13 13.05 22.57
CA ASP A 24 24.88 12.85 23.33
C ASP A 24 23.61 13.22 22.53
N GLU A 25 23.79 13.52 21.23
CA GLU A 25 22.69 13.87 20.33
C GLU A 25 22.07 12.62 19.69
N SER A 26 20.74 12.54 19.75
CA SER A 26 19.96 11.47 19.15
C SER A 26 19.62 11.79 17.70
N TRP A 27 20.17 11.00 16.77
CA TRP A 27 19.94 11.15 15.34
C TRP A 27 19.06 10.02 14.79
N VAL A 28 18.24 10.35 13.78
CA VAL A 28 17.47 9.36 13.03
C VAL A 28 17.68 9.54 11.54
N ILE A 29 17.82 8.43 10.82
CA ILE A 29 17.71 8.40 9.36
C ILE A 29 16.26 8.09 9.03
N TRP A 30 15.64 9.00 8.28
CA TRP A 30 14.35 8.81 7.64
C TRP A 30 14.58 8.39 6.18
N SER A 31 13.79 7.46 5.69
CA SER A 31 13.70 7.15 4.26
C SER A 31 12.23 6.98 3.93
N VAL A 32 11.77 7.66 2.89
CA VAL A 32 10.36 7.68 2.48
C VAL A 32 10.28 7.25 1.03
N ARG A 33 9.36 6.34 0.73
CA ARG A 33 9.06 5.86 -0.62
C ARG A 33 7.58 6.06 -0.92
N ASP A 34 7.29 6.69 -2.05
CA ASP A 34 5.94 6.73 -2.59
C ASP A 34 5.57 5.33 -3.13
N VAL A 35 4.51 4.76 -2.57
CA VAL A 35 3.96 3.46 -2.97
C VAL A 35 2.52 3.56 -3.46
N THR A 36 2.02 4.78 -3.67
CA THR A 36 0.62 5.06 -4.04
C THR A 36 0.18 4.28 -5.26
N LYS A 37 0.98 4.31 -6.33
CA LYS A 37 0.66 3.60 -7.57
C LYS A 37 0.55 2.09 -7.34
N THR A 38 1.49 1.51 -6.60
CA THR A 38 1.49 0.07 -6.28
C THR A 38 0.26 -0.28 -5.45
N HIS A 39 -0.03 0.50 -4.41
CA HIS A 39 -1.19 0.29 -3.55
C HIS A 39 -2.52 0.33 -4.34
N LEU A 40 -2.69 1.30 -5.25
CA LEU A 40 -3.87 1.40 -6.10
C LEU A 40 -4.01 0.20 -7.05
N LEU A 41 -2.89 -0.26 -7.63
CA LEU A 41 -2.90 -1.42 -8.51
C LEU A 41 -3.21 -2.71 -7.74
N GLU A 42 -2.66 -2.89 -6.54
CA GLU A 42 -2.96 -4.03 -5.68
C GLU A 42 -4.43 -4.05 -5.27
N LYS A 43 -4.98 -2.90 -4.87
CA LYS A 43 -6.41 -2.77 -4.56
C LYS A 43 -7.27 -3.13 -5.77
N ARG A 44 -6.95 -2.59 -6.94
CA ARG A 44 -7.69 -2.87 -8.17
C ARG A 44 -7.60 -4.34 -8.59
N LEU A 45 -6.43 -4.94 -8.45
CA LEU A 45 -6.21 -6.35 -8.74
C LEU A 45 -7.03 -7.22 -7.78
N LYS A 46 -7.08 -6.87 -6.49
CA LYS A 46 -7.89 -7.57 -5.49
C LYS A 46 -9.38 -7.52 -5.86
N GLU A 47 -9.91 -6.34 -6.17
CA GLU A 47 -11.30 -6.18 -6.62
C GLU A 47 -11.62 -7.08 -7.83
N LEU A 48 -10.79 -7.05 -8.87
CA LEU A 48 -10.97 -7.89 -10.06
C LEU A 48 -10.83 -9.39 -9.76
N SER A 49 -9.97 -9.75 -8.81
CA SER A 49 -9.73 -11.14 -8.40
C SER A 49 -10.87 -11.72 -7.57
N GLU A 50 -11.66 -10.88 -6.91
CA GLU A 50 -12.74 -11.27 -6.00
C GLU A 50 -14.14 -11.08 -6.59
N THR A 51 -14.26 -10.30 -7.67
CA THR A 51 -15.55 -9.91 -8.26
C THR A 51 -15.80 -10.66 -9.56
N ASP A 52 -17.06 -10.98 -9.84
CA ASP A 52 -17.53 -11.44 -11.14
C ASP A 52 -17.74 -10.24 -12.07
N GLU A 53 -17.08 -10.21 -13.23
CA GLU A 53 -17.09 -9.05 -14.13
C GLU A 53 -18.47 -8.73 -14.71
N LEU A 54 -19.35 -9.73 -14.84
CA LEU A 54 -20.68 -9.53 -15.43
C LEU A 54 -21.66 -8.94 -14.43
N THR A 55 -21.58 -9.35 -13.16
CA THR A 55 -22.60 -9.05 -12.15
C THR A 55 -22.14 -8.08 -11.07
N GLY A 56 -20.83 -7.89 -10.90
CA GLY A 56 -20.27 -7.06 -9.84
C GLY A 56 -20.39 -7.66 -8.44
N VAL A 57 -20.89 -8.89 -8.31
CA VAL A 57 -20.93 -9.62 -7.02
C VAL A 57 -19.67 -10.43 -6.82
N MET A 58 -19.48 -11.01 -5.62
CA MET A 58 -18.37 -11.91 -5.37
C MET A 58 -18.38 -13.08 -6.36
N ASN A 59 -17.21 -13.36 -6.92
CA ASN A 59 -17.03 -14.59 -7.69
C ASN A 59 -17.06 -15.81 -6.77
N ARG A 60 -17.26 -16.98 -7.37
CA ARG A 60 -17.40 -18.25 -6.64
C ARG A 60 -16.26 -18.51 -5.65
N ARG A 61 -15.02 -18.19 -6.02
CA ARG A 61 -13.86 -18.43 -5.16
C ARG A 61 -13.91 -17.52 -3.94
N ALA A 62 -14.11 -16.22 -4.13
CA ALA A 62 -14.20 -15.26 -3.03
C ALA A 62 -15.39 -15.56 -2.11
N PHE A 63 -16.53 -15.96 -2.68
CA PHE A 63 -17.70 -16.38 -1.91
C PHE A 63 -17.39 -17.60 -1.03
N LEU A 64 -16.76 -18.65 -1.57
CA LEU A 64 -16.44 -19.85 -0.80
C LEU A 64 -15.37 -19.63 0.28
N THR A 65 -14.43 -18.70 0.07
CA THR A 65 -13.41 -18.35 1.07
C THR A 65 -13.98 -17.50 2.21
N SER A 66 -15.10 -16.80 2.00
CA SER A 66 -15.73 -15.92 3.01
C SER A 66 -16.82 -16.60 3.84
N LEU A 67 -17.16 -17.85 3.52
CA LEU A 67 -18.02 -18.76 4.30
C LEU A 67 -17.23 -19.41 5.44
#